data_AF-A0A2N0NII3-F1
#
_entry.id   AF-A0A2N0NII3-F1
#
_cell.length_a   1.000
_cell.length_b   1.000
_cell.length_c   1.000
_cell.angle_alpha   90.00
_cell.angle_beta   90.00
_cell.angle_gamma   90.00
#
_symmetry.space_group_name_H-M   'P 1'
#
loop_
_entity.id
_entity.type
_entity.pdbx_description
1 polymer ?
#
loop_
_entity_poly.entity_id
_entity_poly.type
_entity_poly.pdbx_seq_one_letter_code
_entity_poly.pdbx_strand_id
1 'polypeptide(L)'
;MENYKISKSQRFVQTLDCLTKIPYWIQRLEELKRVVGMEIFKVPHNDVDWLTKAIRILKSDSTELGQLNDFSDYLDRNLFNVNQDCWKLIEELLSAEIFLGFLKKIAGHDIKNLINDVDDHSDEELIQEDTVSTLIQVKQFLFPLMNKNMESISDLLKELLDVINKDHTLREKIALCNSNLRNIYNNIQNRGEVVKEKIKNAVLNGTFTFSRDKKEDKCLVSLQYPSKSNVKYNLNEILNLRGRALLIAKQKNTVMINSKEAEMSKDVMDKFVAKVDIALEIINLVTMLIQVGHFNYRKFIKELQGTDEMKVYLKSLKEKLKKWQDIVDLAHEKWYYLTFFSAHHILSFFASKKGYDKHLFCIVNLELLDIELQFYFVNYFKGMQSKYTNESYLLALLCCQQTGRSNFILDHYSLEVREINELDAETLQEDYQELFKNITCVSSDLSGQGKTEWIKETSYSKQKIPLSFLISDNMDLECLVNKLKACKLRQIQSLHINILSAEYPEEFRIII
;
A
#
# COMPACT_ATOMS: atom_id res chain seq x y z
N MET A 1 73.13 12.00 -15.95
CA MET A 1 72.97 11.52 -17.35
C MET A 1 72.84 10.00 -17.29
N GLU A 2 71.65 9.50 -16.99
CA GLU A 2 71.30 8.09 -17.16
C GLU A 2 70.10 8.06 -18.09
N ASN A 3 70.36 7.84 -19.38
CA ASN A 3 69.31 7.71 -20.38
C ASN A 3 69.53 6.43 -21.19
N TYR A 4 68.60 5.50 -20.97
CA TYR A 4 67.93 4.68 -21.99
C TYR A 4 68.81 4.02 -23.06
N LYS A 5 69.21 2.77 -22.80
CA LYS A 5 69.32 1.73 -23.83
C LYS A 5 68.25 0.68 -23.61
N ILE A 6 67.01 0.99 -24.00
CA ILE A 6 66.05 -0.09 -24.33
C ILE A 6 66.66 -0.82 -25.53
N SER A 7 67.03 -2.09 -25.33
CA SER A 7 67.80 -2.85 -26.31
C SER A 7 66.97 -3.08 -27.58
N LYS A 8 67.59 -2.96 -28.76
CA LYS A 8 66.95 -3.23 -30.08
C LYS A 8 66.27 -4.61 -30.15
N SER A 9 66.67 -5.57 -29.31
CA SER A 9 66.05 -6.90 -29.22
C SER A 9 64.62 -6.87 -28.68
N GLN A 10 64.32 -5.99 -27.73
CA GLN A 10 63.00 -5.90 -27.10
C GLN A 10 61.97 -5.31 -28.07
N ARG A 11 62.37 -4.31 -28.86
CA ARG A 11 61.52 -3.69 -29.88
C ARG A 11 61.17 -4.66 -31.01
N PHE A 12 62.08 -5.57 -31.36
CA PHE A 12 61.83 -6.63 -32.35
C PHE A 12 60.90 -7.73 -31.82
N VAL A 13 61.05 -8.13 -30.56
CA VAL A 13 60.14 -9.09 -29.90
C VAL A 13 58.71 -8.53 -29.81
N GLN A 14 58.56 -7.24 -29.49
CA GLN A 14 57.26 -6.56 -29.50
C GLN A 14 56.60 -6.55 -30.89
N THR A 15 57.40 -6.33 -31.95
CA THR A 15 56.90 -6.40 -33.33
C THR A 15 56.42 -7.80 -33.71
N LEU A 16 57.16 -8.84 -33.30
CA LEU A 16 56.75 -10.24 -33.52
C LEU A 16 55.46 -10.59 -32.77
N ASP A 17 55.33 -10.14 -31.52
CA ASP A 17 54.09 -10.33 -30.74
C ASP A 17 52.89 -9.61 -31.41
N CYS A 18 53.09 -8.37 -31.88
CA CYS A 18 52.08 -7.63 -32.64
C CYS A 18 51.64 -8.37 -33.91
N LEU A 19 52.59 -8.89 -34.69
CA LEU A 19 52.33 -9.67 -35.91
C LEU A 19 51.45 -10.90 -35.65
N THR A 20 51.72 -11.65 -34.57
CA THR A 20 50.92 -12.84 -34.24
C THR A 20 49.47 -12.51 -33.87
N LYS A 21 49.20 -11.28 -33.44
CA LYS A 21 47.87 -10.80 -33.02
C LYS A 21 47.10 -10.07 -34.12
N ILE A 22 47.68 -9.86 -35.30
CA ILE A 22 47.02 -9.15 -36.42
C ILE A 22 45.66 -9.76 -36.78
N PRO A 23 45.51 -11.08 -36.99
CA PRO A 23 44.21 -11.66 -37.33
C PRO A 23 43.16 -11.44 -36.24
N TYR A 24 43.58 -11.53 -34.98
CA TYR A 24 42.73 -11.26 -33.82
C TYR A 24 42.26 -9.81 -33.77
N TRP A 25 43.15 -8.84 -34.02
CA TRP A 25 42.80 -7.42 -34.04
C TRP A 25 41.90 -7.05 -35.22
N ILE A 26 42.13 -7.63 -36.40
CA ILE A 26 41.25 -7.43 -37.56
C ILE A 26 39.83 -7.86 -37.21
N GLN A 27 39.67 -9.05 -36.61
CA GLN A 27 38.35 -9.55 -36.21
C GLN A 27 37.67 -8.61 -35.21
N ARG A 28 38.35 -8.24 -34.11
CA ARG A 28 37.79 -7.36 -33.05
C ARG A 28 37.39 -5.99 -33.59
N LEU A 29 38.22 -5.39 -34.44
CA LEU A 29 37.93 -4.07 -35.02
C LEU A 29 36.78 -4.13 -36.03
N GLU A 30 36.63 -5.24 -36.76
CA GLU A 30 35.47 -5.46 -37.62
C GLU A 30 34.17 -5.64 -36.83
N GLU A 31 34.20 -6.38 -35.72
CA GLU A 31 33.08 -6.51 -34.78
C GLU A 31 32.66 -5.12 -34.25
N LEU A 32 33.62 -4.32 -33.77
CA LEU A 32 33.36 -2.96 -33.32
C LEU A 32 32.78 -2.09 -34.45
N LYS A 33 33.32 -2.20 -35.67
CA LYS A 33 32.83 -1.44 -36.83
C LYS A 33 31.36 -1.74 -37.12
N ARG A 34 30.94 -3.01 -36.99
CA ARG A 34 29.54 -3.40 -37.16
C ARG A 34 28.63 -2.84 -36.08
N VAL A 35 29.03 -2.88 -34.80
CA VAL A 35 28.26 -2.27 -33.69
C VAL A 35 28.13 -0.77 -33.87
N VAL A 36 29.23 -0.08 -34.20
CA VAL A 36 29.24 1.36 -34.48
C VAL A 36 28.33 1.70 -35.66
N GLY A 37 28.27 0.83 -36.67
CA GLY A 37 27.39 0.97 -37.83
C GLY A 37 25.90 0.70 -37.55
N MET A 38 25.53 0.21 -36.36
CA MET A 38 24.12 0.02 -36.01
C MET A 38 23.42 1.37 -35.81
N GLU A 39 22.34 1.62 -36.55
CA GLU A 39 21.50 2.82 -36.42
C GLU A 39 20.89 3.00 -35.01
N ILE A 40 20.98 1.97 -34.18
CA ILE A 40 20.49 1.94 -32.82
C ILE A 40 21.28 2.90 -31.90
N PHE A 41 22.61 2.94 -32.03
CA PHE A 41 23.49 3.73 -31.15
C PHE A 41 23.85 5.12 -31.68
N LYS A 42 23.50 5.42 -32.94
CA LYS A 42 23.69 6.75 -33.57
C LYS A 42 25.13 7.29 -33.45
N VAL A 43 26.12 6.41 -33.55
CA VAL A 43 27.53 6.79 -33.44
C VAL A 43 28.01 7.36 -34.78
N PRO A 44 28.66 8.54 -34.81
CA PRO A 44 29.25 9.05 -36.04
C PRO A 44 30.42 8.16 -36.48
N HIS A 45 30.31 7.58 -37.67
CA HIS A 45 31.31 6.73 -38.32
C HIS A 45 31.58 7.25 -39.73
N ASN A 46 32.86 7.39 -40.11
CA ASN A 46 33.24 7.88 -41.43
C ASN A 46 34.53 7.19 -41.94
N ASP A 47 34.82 7.32 -43.24
CA ASP A 47 35.98 6.67 -43.86
C ASP A 47 37.33 7.20 -43.37
N VAL A 48 37.34 8.26 -42.56
CA VAL A 48 38.53 8.95 -42.06
C VAL A 48 38.76 8.65 -40.57
N ASP A 49 37.83 7.99 -39.89
CA ASP A 49 37.95 7.72 -38.48
C ASP A 49 39.05 6.70 -38.16
N TRP A 50 39.45 6.71 -36.88
CA TRP A 50 40.57 5.91 -36.41
C TRP A 50 40.32 4.40 -36.60
N LEU A 51 39.07 3.95 -36.53
CA LEU A 51 38.69 2.55 -36.65
C LEU A 51 38.84 2.06 -38.09
N THR A 52 38.32 2.82 -39.06
CA THR A 52 38.48 2.53 -40.49
C THR A 52 39.95 2.61 -40.90
N LYS A 53 40.68 3.59 -40.39
CA LYS A 53 42.13 3.72 -40.60
C LYS A 53 42.90 2.53 -40.03
N ALA A 54 42.57 2.07 -38.83
CA ALA A 54 43.23 0.94 -38.19
C ALA A 54 43.02 -0.37 -38.95
N ILE A 55 41.79 -0.66 -39.38
CA ILE A 55 41.48 -1.85 -40.20
C ILE A 55 42.24 -1.80 -41.53
N ARG A 56 42.34 -0.62 -42.17
CA ARG A 56 43.08 -0.45 -43.43
C ARG A 56 44.57 -0.74 -43.27
N ILE A 57 45.19 -0.29 -42.17
CA ILE A 57 46.61 -0.53 -41.88
C ILE A 57 46.88 -2.01 -41.61
N LEU A 58 45.98 -2.70 -40.91
CA LEU A 58 46.12 -4.13 -40.61
C LEU A 58 45.91 -5.04 -41.84
N LYS A 59 45.11 -4.59 -42.81
CA LYS A 59 44.82 -5.32 -44.05
C LYS A 59 45.77 -5.01 -45.21
N SER A 60 46.70 -4.06 -45.06
CA SER A 60 47.64 -3.74 -46.15
C SER A 60 48.78 -4.74 -46.20
N ASP A 61 48.99 -5.35 -47.37
CA ASP A 61 50.04 -6.35 -47.61
C ASP A 61 51.48 -5.77 -47.60
N SER A 62 51.63 -4.45 -47.42
CA SER A 62 52.90 -3.72 -47.60
C SER A 62 53.38 -2.95 -46.36
N THR A 63 52.88 -3.27 -45.16
CA THR A 63 53.26 -2.55 -43.93
C THR A 63 54.68 -2.90 -43.50
N GLU A 64 55.56 -1.90 -43.40
CA GLU A 64 56.94 -2.12 -42.91
C GLU A 64 56.94 -2.51 -41.43
N LEU A 65 57.78 -3.48 -41.04
CA LEU A 65 57.87 -3.98 -39.64
C LEU A 65 58.11 -2.86 -38.61
N GLY A 66 58.82 -1.79 -38.99
CA GLY A 66 59.05 -0.62 -38.13
C GLY A 66 57.77 0.17 -37.81
N GLN A 67 56.80 0.16 -38.72
CA GLN A 67 55.52 0.88 -38.59
C GLN A 67 54.50 0.11 -37.72
N LEU A 68 54.71 -1.19 -37.50
CA LEU A 68 53.83 -2.02 -36.66
C LEU A 68 53.93 -1.68 -35.17
N ASN A 69 55.10 -1.29 -34.68
CA ASN A 69 55.24 -0.83 -33.29
C ASN A 69 54.53 0.52 -33.09
N ASP A 70 54.70 1.45 -34.04
CA ASP A 70 54.03 2.75 -34.00
C ASP A 70 52.50 2.58 -34.15
N PHE A 71 52.06 1.55 -34.88
CA PHE A 71 50.67 1.14 -34.97
C PHE A 71 50.14 0.50 -33.68
N SER A 72 50.93 -0.30 -32.97
CA SER A 72 50.55 -0.82 -31.65
C SER A 72 50.30 0.31 -30.66
N ASP A 73 51.22 1.29 -30.59
CA ASP A 73 51.04 2.49 -29.77
C ASP A 73 49.80 3.30 -30.19
N TYR A 74 49.48 3.32 -31.49
CA TYR A 74 48.29 3.96 -32.03
C TYR A 74 47.00 3.24 -31.61
N LEU A 75 46.96 1.90 -31.67
CA LEU A 75 45.83 1.11 -31.19
C LEU A 75 45.64 1.27 -29.68
N ASP A 76 46.71 1.14 -28.92
CA ASP A 76 46.67 1.22 -27.45
C ASP A 76 46.15 2.57 -26.97
N ARG A 77 46.46 3.66 -27.67
CA ARG A 77 45.90 5.00 -27.36
C ARG A 77 44.39 5.09 -27.59
N ASN A 78 43.88 4.47 -28.65
CA ASN A 78 42.45 4.52 -28.97
C ASN A 78 41.63 3.49 -28.17
N LEU A 79 42.27 2.42 -27.69
CA LEU A 79 41.64 1.32 -26.95
C LEU A 79 42.05 1.27 -25.46
N PHE A 80 42.71 2.30 -24.94
CA PHE A 80 43.31 2.32 -23.59
C PHE A 80 42.35 1.91 -22.46
N ASN A 81 41.05 2.19 -22.62
CA ASN A 81 40.02 1.88 -21.63
C ASN A 81 39.17 0.64 -21.97
N VAL A 82 39.54 -0.14 -22.99
CA VAL A 82 38.73 -1.28 -23.46
C VAL A 82 39.29 -2.58 -22.90
N ASN A 83 38.61 -3.13 -21.88
CA ASN A 83 38.96 -4.42 -21.29
C ASN A 83 38.31 -5.60 -22.03
N GLN A 84 38.63 -6.83 -21.62
CA GLN A 84 38.08 -8.05 -22.22
C GLN A 84 36.55 -8.16 -22.09
N ASP A 85 35.97 -7.64 -20.99
CA ASP A 85 34.54 -7.70 -20.78
C ASP A 85 33.78 -6.74 -21.71
N CYS A 86 34.38 -5.59 -22.04
CA CYS A 86 33.87 -4.69 -23.07
C CYS A 86 33.84 -5.35 -24.44
N TRP A 87 34.87 -6.11 -24.80
CA TRP A 87 34.90 -6.87 -26.04
C TRP A 87 33.86 -7.98 -26.10
N LYS A 88 33.64 -8.70 -24.99
CA LYS A 88 32.57 -9.71 -24.88
C LYS A 88 31.16 -9.10 -24.97
N LEU A 89 30.97 -7.88 -24.45
CA LEU A 89 29.70 -7.18 -24.57
C LEU A 89 29.45 -6.72 -26.02
N ILE A 90 30.49 -6.22 -26.72
CA ILE A 90 30.40 -5.87 -28.15
C ILE A 90 29.95 -7.08 -28.98
N GLU A 91 30.52 -8.25 -28.71
CA GLU A 91 30.12 -9.51 -29.36
C GLU A 91 28.65 -9.88 -29.10
N GLU A 92 28.18 -9.74 -27.85
CA GLU A 92 26.79 -10.03 -27.50
C GLU A 92 25.80 -8.99 -28.07
N LEU A 93 26.20 -7.72 -28.19
CA LEU A 93 25.37 -6.72 -28.85
C LEU A 93 25.18 -7.02 -30.34
N LEU A 94 26.20 -7.59 -31.00
CA LEU A 94 26.09 -8.06 -32.39
C LEU A 94 25.14 -9.24 -32.52
N SER A 95 25.22 -10.22 -31.63
CA SER A 95 24.32 -11.39 -31.65
C SER A 95 22.86 -11.02 -31.33
N ALA A 96 22.65 -9.92 -30.61
CA ALA A 96 21.35 -9.45 -30.14
C ALA A 96 20.74 -8.32 -31.00
N GLU A 97 21.17 -8.10 -32.24
CA GLU A 97 20.70 -7.00 -33.09
C GLU A 97 19.15 -6.94 -33.21
N ILE A 98 18.50 -8.09 -33.44
CA ILE A 98 17.04 -8.21 -33.53
C ILE A 98 16.38 -7.79 -32.21
N PHE A 99 16.94 -8.23 -31.08
CA PHE A 99 16.48 -7.88 -29.75
C PHE A 99 16.65 -6.40 -29.44
N LEU A 100 17.78 -5.78 -29.81
CA LEU A 100 18.01 -4.35 -29.64
C LEU A 100 17.01 -3.51 -30.46
N GLY A 101 16.73 -3.94 -31.69
CA GLY A 101 15.70 -3.32 -32.54
C GLY A 101 14.30 -3.41 -31.91
N PHE A 102 13.98 -4.55 -31.29
CA PHE A 102 12.75 -4.73 -30.52
C PHE A 102 12.71 -3.85 -29.26
N LEU A 103 13.81 -3.80 -28.50
CA LEU A 103 13.95 -2.98 -27.28
C LEU A 103 13.70 -1.49 -27.58
N LYS A 104 14.19 -1.01 -28.74
CA LYS A 104 13.96 0.35 -29.24
C LYS A 104 12.48 0.62 -29.54
N LYS A 105 11.71 -0.37 -29.99
CA LYS A 105 10.26 -0.23 -30.24
C LYS A 105 9.45 -0.15 -28.95
N ILE A 106 9.85 -0.88 -27.90
CA ILE A 106 9.15 -0.91 -26.60
C ILE A 106 9.61 0.17 -25.62
N ALA A 107 10.59 0.98 -26.02
CA ALA A 107 11.02 2.25 -25.45
C ALA A 107 9.98 3.00 -24.60
N GLY A 108 8.87 3.38 -25.22
CA GLY A 108 7.83 4.23 -24.64
C GLY A 108 6.79 3.49 -23.80
N HIS A 109 6.87 2.17 -23.71
CA HIS A 109 5.94 1.37 -22.90
C HIS A 109 6.53 1.06 -21.53
N ASP A 110 5.69 1.16 -20.50
CA ASP A 110 6.05 0.79 -19.14
C ASP A 110 6.11 -0.74 -19.01
N ILE A 111 7.34 -1.27 -18.94
CA ILE A 111 7.63 -2.70 -18.81
C ILE A 111 7.16 -3.23 -17.45
N LYS A 112 7.08 -2.39 -16.40
CA LYS A 112 6.56 -2.83 -15.09
C LYS A 112 5.11 -3.26 -15.17
N ASN A 113 4.34 -2.68 -16.09
CA ASN A 113 2.96 -3.12 -16.30
C ASN A 113 2.89 -4.53 -16.89
N LEU A 114 3.95 -5.09 -17.50
CA LEU A 114 3.96 -6.48 -18.01
C LEU A 114 3.91 -7.53 -16.88
N ILE A 115 4.21 -7.13 -15.64
CA ILE A 115 4.26 -8.01 -14.46
C ILE A 115 2.87 -8.25 -13.86
N ASN A 116 1.97 -7.26 -13.88
CA ASN A 116 0.79 -7.27 -13.00
C ASN A 116 -0.46 -7.99 -13.56
N ASP A 117 -0.32 -9.03 -14.39
CA ASP A 117 -1.50 -9.76 -14.91
C ASP A 117 -1.22 -11.16 -15.49
N VAL A 118 -0.07 -11.77 -15.19
CA VAL A 118 0.22 -13.16 -15.54
C VAL A 118 -0.32 -14.05 -14.40
N ASP A 119 -1.09 -15.07 -14.77
CA ASP A 119 -1.87 -15.93 -13.86
C ASP A 119 -0.99 -16.77 -12.92
N ASP A 120 -1.45 -16.85 -11.67
CA ASP A 120 -0.92 -17.49 -10.44
C ASP A 120 -0.61 -19.01 -10.51
N HIS A 121 -0.69 -19.69 -11.65
CA HIS A 121 -0.64 -21.15 -11.68
C HIS A 121 0.09 -21.74 -12.90
N SER A 122 1.43 -21.70 -12.88
CA SER A 122 2.28 -22.80 -13.42
C SER A 122 3.75 -22.60 -13.03
N ASP A 123 4.56 -23.66 -13.05
CA ASP A 123 6.02 -23.57 -12.92
C ASP A 123 6.70 -22.68 -14.00
N GLU A 124 5.94 -22.18 -14.99
CA GLU A 124 6.37 -21.16 -15.95
C GLU A 124 6.41 -19.74 -15.33
N GLU A 125 5.78 -19.51 -14.19
CA GLU A 125 5.64 -18.21 -13.52
C GLU A 125 6.98 -17.67 -12.98
N LEU A 126 7.78 -18.55 -12.35
CA LEU A 126 9.14 -18.23 -11.89
C LEU A 126 10.07 -17.88 -13.06
N ILE A 127 9.96 -18.63 -14.17
CA ILE A 127 10.78 -18.41 -15.37
C ILE A 127 10.38 -17.09 -16.04
N GLN A 128 9.10 -16.71 -16.00
CA GLN A 128 8.61 -15.46 -16.60
C GLN A 128 8.91 -14.23 -15.74
N GLU A 129 8.81 -14.30 -14.41
CA GLU A 129 9.18 -13.20 -13.52
C GLU A 129 10.68 -12.87 -13.62
N ASP A 130 11.54 -13.89 -13.59
CA ASP A 130 12.98 -13.73 -13.78
C ASP A 130 13.32 -13.18 -15.16
N THR A 131 12.65 -13.64 -16.22
CA THR A 131 12.86 -13.15 -17.59
C THR A 131 12.43 -11.68 -17.75
N VAL A 132 11.31 -11.28 -17.13
CA VAL A 132 10.80 -9.89 -17.20
C VAL A 132 11.64 -8.96 -16.32
N SER A 133 12.05 -9.39 -15.13
CA SER A 133 13.00 -8.67 -14.27
C SER A 133 14.33 -8.44 -15.01
N THR A 134 14.83 -9.49 -15.68
CA THR A 134 16.02 -9.41 -16.52
C THR A 134 15.83 -8.40 -17.66
N LEU A 135 14.69 -8.41 -18.34
CA LEU A 135 14.37 -7.45 -19.40
C LEU A 135 14.30 -5.99 -18.89
N ILE A 136 13.75 -5.77 -17.68
CA ILE A 136 13.72 -4.43 -17.05
C ILE A 136 15.14 -3.94 -16.80
N GLN A 137 16.00 -4.79 -16.25
CA GLN A 137 17.40 -4.44 -15.97
C GLN A 137 18.15 -4.13 -17.26
N VAL A 138 18.02 -4.98 -18.29
CA VAL A 138 18.61 -4.73 -19.62
C VAL A 138 18.12 -3.42 -20.22
N LYS A 139 16.81 -3.12 -20.13
CA LYS A 139 16.27 -1.83 -20.56
C LYS A 139 16.88 -0.67 -19.78
N GLN A 140 17.00 -0.76 -18.46
CA GLN A 140 17.55 0.33 -17.65
C GLN A 140 18.97 0.73 -18.07
N PHE A 141 19.80 -0.23 -18.49
CA PHE A 141 21.18 0.03 -18.89
C PHE A 141 21.33 0.40 -20.37
N LEU A 142 20.67 -0.32 -21.28
CA LEU A 142 20.82 -0.09 -22.72
C LEU A 142 20.02 1.10 -23.23
N PHE A 143 18.90 1.43 -22.59
CA PHE A 143 18.02 2.49 -23.08
C PHE A 143 18.63 3.90 -22.98
N PRO A 144 19.32 4.28 -21.90
CA PRO A 144 20.10 5.52 -21.86
C PRO A 144 21.19 5.55 -22.93
N LEU A 145 21.89 4.42 -23.15
CA LEU A 145 22.94 4.29 -24.15
C LEU A 145 22.40 4.54 -25.58
N MET A 146 21.25 3.96 -25.93
CA MET A 146 20.61 4.09 -27.25
C MET A 146 20.03 5.50 -27.52
N ASN A 147 19.76 6.28 -26.48
CA ASN A 147 19.16 7.62 -26.60
C ASN A 147 20.18 8.75 -26.45
N LYS A 148 21.40 8.43 -26.03
CA LYS A 148 22.49 9.39 -25.94
C LYS A 148 23.03 9.72 -27.33
N ASN A 149 23.25 11.00 -27.60
CA ASN A 149 23.96 11.42 -28.80
C ASN A 149 25.45 11.22 -28.55
N MET A 150 26.07 10.28 -29.25
CA MET A 150 27.52 10.04 -29.15
C MET A 150 28.26 10.99 -30.10
N GLU A 151 29.35 11.60 -29.64
CA GLU A 151 30.18 12.49 -30.47
C GLU A 151 31.30 11.71 -31.19
N SER A 152 31.69 10.55 -30.66
CA SER A 152 32.75 9.70 -31.20
C SER A 152 32.61 8.22 -30.84
N ILE A 153 33.39 7.36 -31.50
CA ILE A 153 33.54 5.93 -31.15
C ILE A 153 34.09 5.77 -29.72
N SER A 154 34.95 6.69 -29.27
CA SER A 154 35.50 6.65 -27.91
C SER A 154 34.42 6.85 -26.85
N ASP A 155 33.38 7.63 -27.16
CA ASP A 155 32.26 7.84 -26.23
C ASP A 155 31.43 6.56 -26.09
N LEU A 156 31.16 5.86 -27.20
CA LEU A 156 30.49 4.55 -27.14
C LEU A 156 31.27 3.57 -26.24
N LEU A 157 32.59 3.45 -26.46
CA LEU A 157 33.44 2.55 -25.68
C LEU A 157 33.45 2.91 -24.19
N LYS A 158 33.49 4.20 -23.86
CA LYS A 158 33.42 4.69 -22.49
C LYS A 158 32.08 4.36 -21.83
N GLU A 159 30.97 4.59 -22.52
CA GLU A 159 29.64 4.32 -21.99
C GLU A 159 29.37 2.82 -21.84
N LEU A 160 29.87 1.98 -22.76
CA LEU A 160 29.82 0.52 -22.61
C LEU A 160 30.57 0.06 -21.36
N LEU A 161 31.76 0.62 -21.12
CA LEU A 161 32.54 0.32 -19.91
C LEU A 161 31.82 0.80 -18.64
N ASP A 162 31.25 2.00 -18.65
CA ASP A 162 30.48 2.54 -17.52
C ASP A 162 29.25 1.68 -17.20
N VAL A 163 28.62 1.09 -18.22
CA VAL A 163 27.50 0.16 -18.05
C VAL A 163 27.98 -1.17 -17.45
N ILE A 164 29.09 -1.73 -17.94
CA ILE A 164 29.68 -2.97 -17.40
C ILE A 164 30.09 -2.79 -15.93
N ASN A 165 30.66 -1.65 -15.58
CA ASN A 165 31.06 -1.34 -14.20
C ASN A 165 29.85 -1.25 -13.25
N LYS A 166 28.67 -0.91 -13.77
CA LYS A 166 27.42 -0.89 -12.99
C LYS A 166 26.80 -2.27 -12.85
N ASP A 167 26.91 -3.13 -13.88
CA ASP A 167 26.39 -4.48 -13.87
C ASP A 167 27.26 -5.44 -14.70
N HIS A 168 28.10 -6.21 -14.01
CA HIS A 168 28.98 -7.21 -14.61
C HIS A 168 28.22 -8.39 -15.24
N THR A 169 26.94 -8.59 -14.89
CA THR A 169 26.10 -9.68 -15.40
C THR A 169 25.24 -9.26 -16.59
N LEU A 170 25.39 -8.01 -17.07
CA LEU A 170 24.55 -7.48 -18.15
C LEU A 170 24.66 -8.32 -19.43
N ARG A 171 25.84 -8.87 -19.72
CA ARG A 171 26.06 -9.73 -20.88
C ARG A 171 25.15 -10.96 -20.83
N GLU A 172 25.17 -11.70 -19.73
CA GLU A 172 24.33 -12.90 -19.55
C GLU A 172 22.84 -12.56 -19.64
N LYS A 173 22.46 -11.38 -19.12
CA LYS A 173 21.09 -10.88 -19.18
C LYS A 173 20.63 -10.55 -20.61
N ILE A 174 21.50 -9.93 -21.42
CA ILE A 174 21.21 -9.66 -22.84
C ILE A 174 21.04 -10.99 -23.60
N ALA A 175 21.97 -11.93 -23.39
CA ALA A 175 21.91 -13.25 -24.01
C ALA A 175 20.59 -13.97 -23.68
N LEU A 176 20.20 -13.97 -22.40
CA LEU A 176 18.95 -14.57 -21.92
C LEU A 176 17.71 -13.92 -22.56
N CYS A 177 17.68 -12.59 -22.64
CA CYS A 177 16.58 -11.87 -23.30
C CYS A 177 16.54 -12.17 -24.81
N ASN A 178 17.68 -12.26 -25.47
CA ASN A 178 17.77 -12.57 -26.90
C ASN A 178 17.23 -13.98 -27.20
N SER A 179 17.62 -14.98 -26.41
CA SER A 179 17.11 -16.36 -26.56
C SER A 179 15.60 -16.47 -26.30
N ASN A 180 15.07 -15.63 -25.40
CA ASN A 180 13.66 -15.64 -25.01
C ASN A 180 12.81 -14.61 -25.77
N LEU A 181 13.33 -14.00 -26.83
CA LEU A 181 12.65 -12.92 -27.57
C LEU A 181 11.26 -13.33 -28.07
N ARG A 182 11.09 -14.59 -28.51
CA ARG A 182 9.79 -15.12 -28.95
C ARG A 182 8.76 -15.17 -27.81
N ASN A 183 9.19 -15.57 -26.61
CA ASN A 183 8.32 -15.61 -25.42
C ASN A 183 7.97 -14.19 -24.97
N ILE A 184 8.95 -13.27 -24.97
CA ILE A 184 8.74 -11.85 -24.69
C ILE A 184 7.74 -11.23 -25.69
N TYR A 185 7.87 -11.56 -26.98
CA TYR A 185 6.98 -11.10 -28.03
C TYR A 185 5.55 -11.63 -27.86
N ASN A 186 5.40 -12.94 -27.60
CA ASN A 186 4.10 -13.55 -27.33
C ASN A 186 3.43 -12.94 -26.09
N ASN A 187 4.18 -12.69 -25.01
CA ASN A 187 3.64 -12.06 -23.80
C ASN A 187 3.13 -10.64 -24.05
N ILE A 188 3.81 -9.87 -24.91
CA ILE A 188 3.38 -8.51 -25.25
C ILE A 188 2.21 -8.50 -26.23
N GLN A 189 2.21 -9.39 -27.23
CA GLN A 189 1.15 -9.49 -28.24
C GLN A 189 -0.15 -10.08 -27.67
N ASN A 190 -0.05 -11.09 -26.80
CA ASN A 190 -1.22 -11.74 -26.18
C ASN A 190 -1.86 -10.90 -25.07
N ARG A 191 -1.17 -9.89 -24.53
CA ARG A 191 -1.67 -9.07 -23.42
C ARG A 191 -2.90 -8.23 -23.77
N GLY A 192 -2.97 -7.71 -25.00
CA GLY A 192 -4.14 -6.98 -25.47
C GLY A 192 -5.38 -7.86 -25.59
N GLU A 193 -5.19 -9.12 -26.01
CA GLU A 193 -6.26 -10.10 -26.19
C GLU A 193 -6.73 -10.71 -24.86
N VAL A 194 -5.81 -11.07 -23.95
CA VAL A 194 -6.16 -11.61 -22.62
C VAL A 194 -6.94 -10.58 -21.78
N VAL A 195 -6.52 -9.31 -21.80
CA VAL A 195 -7.25 -8.23 -21.08
C VAL A 195 -8.62 -7.98 -21.70
N LYS A 196 -8.75 -8.02 -23.04
CA LYS A 196 -10.05 -7.93 -23.72
C LYS A 196 -10.99 -9.06 -23.30
N GLU A 197 -10.48 -10.28 -23.21
CA GLU A 197 -11.28 -11.45 -22.83
C GLU A 197 -11.70 -11.39 -21.35
N LYS A 198 -10.78 -11.01 -20.44
CA LYS A 198 -11.09 -10.75 -19.01
C LYS A 198 -12.22 -9.72 -18.87
N ILE A 199 -12.13 -8.60 -19.59
CA ILE A 199 -13.14 -7.53 -19.57
C ILE A 199 -14.48 -8.00 -20.15
N LYS A 200 -14.45 -8.72 -21.27
CA LYS A 200 -15.64 -9.29 -21.91
C LYS A 200 -16.38 -10.24 -20.96
N ASN A 201 -15.65 -11.12 -20.28
CA ASN A 201 -16.24 -12.04 -19.29
C ASN A 201 -16.82 -11.28 -18.08
N ALA A 202 -16.14 -10.24 -17.60
CA ALA A 202 -16.66 -9.38 -16.54
C ALA A 202 -17.93 -8.60 -16.93
N VAL A 203 -18.06 -8.20 -18.19
CA VAL A 203 -19.27 -7.53 -18.69
C VAL A 203 -20.44 -8.51 -18.78
N LEU A 204 -20.22 -9.67 -19.40
CA LEU A 204 -21.27 -10.65 -19.69
C LEU A 204 -21.72 -11.41 -18.43
N ASN A 205 -20.77 -11.94 -17.65
CA ASN A 205 -21.04 -12.88 -16.56
C ASN A 205 -20.48 -12.41 -15.20
N GLY A 206 -20.02 -11.16 -15.12
CA GLY A 206 -19.44 -10.59 -13.90
C GLY A 206 -20.49 -10.21 -12.85
N THR A 207 -20.28 -10.74 -11.65
CA THR A 207 -21.01 -10.48 -10.42
C THR A 207 -20.21 -9.57 -9.52
N PHE A 208 -20.76 -8.42 -9.17
CA PHE A 208 -20.20 -7.53 -8.15
C PHE A 208 -20.77 -7.89 -6.78
N THR A 209 -19.90 -8.15 -5.83
CA THR A 209 -20.26 -8.36 -4.42
C THR A 209 -19.80 -7.16 -3.60
N PHE A 210 -20.73 -6.50 -2.93
CA PHE A 210 -20.49 -5.38 -2.02
C PHE A 210 -20.67 -5.86 -0.58
N SER A 211 -19.76 -5.50 0.32
CA SER A 211 -19.84 -5.92 1.73
C SER A 211 -19.26 -4.86 2.67
N ARG A 212 -19.60 -4.90 3.96
CA ARG A 212 -19.03 -3.98 4.95
C ARG A 212 -17.67 -4.45 5.45
N ASP A 213 -16.68 -3.57 5.42
CA ASP A 213 -15.48 -3.68 6.26
C ASP A 213 -15.83 -3.24 7.68
N LYS A 214 -15.64 -4.13 8.65
CA LYS A 214 -15.88 -3.84 10.07
C LYS A 214 -14.78 -2.98 10.70
N LYS A 215 -13.58 -2.93 10.11
CA LYS A 215 -12.44 -2.18 10.66
C LYS A 215 -12.48 -0.72 10.25
N GLU A 216 -12.72 -0.48 8.95
CA GLU A 216 -12.69 0.88 8.39
C GLU A 216 -14.07 1.54 8.24
N ASP A 217 -15.16 0.83 8.54
CA ASP A 217 -16.54 1.29 8.32
C ASP A 217 -16.80 1.76 6.88
N LYS A 218 -16.23 1.01 5.93
CA LYS A 218 -16.34 1.25 4.48
C LYS A 218 -16.98 0.08 3.75
N CYS A 219 -17.42 0.35 2.53
CA CYS A 219 -17.88 -0.69 1.61
C CYS A 219 -16.68 -1.29 0.85
N LEU A 220 -16.53 -2.61 0.92
CA LEU A 220 -15.63 -3.40 0.09
C LEU A 220 -16.37 -3.88 -1.15
N VAL A 221 -15.65 -4.00 -2.26
CA VAL A 221 -16.17 -4.59 -3.49
C VAL A 221 -15.24 -5.69 -4.00
N SER A 222 -15.85 -6.72 -4.58
CA SER A 222 -15.16 -7.70 -5.39
C SER A 222 -15.96 -8.06 -6.63
N LEU A 223 -15.27 -8.40 -7.72
CA LEU A 223 -15.86 -8.83 -8.97
C LEU A 223 -15.47 -10.29 -9.22
N GLN A 224 -16.44 -11.14 -9.53
CA GLN A 224 -16.20 -12.54 -9.89
C GLN A 224 -17.02 -12.92 -11.12
N TYR A 225 -16.46 -13.76 -11.98
CA TYR A 225 -17.20 -14.40 -13.06
C TYR A 225 -16.80 -15.87 -13.17
N PRO A 226 -17.68 -16.75 -13.68
CA PRO A 226 -17.36 -18.15 -13.90
C PRO A 226 -16.19 -18.26 -14.89
N SER A 227 -15.09 -18.84 -14.45
CA SER A 227 -13.93 -19.17 -15.28
C SER A 227 -13.34 -20.49 -14.80
N LYS A 228 -12.41 -21.10 -15.56
CA LYS A 228 -11.76 -22.36 -15.15
C LYS A 228 -11.10 -22.28 -13.76
N SER A 229 -10.74 -21.08 -13.30
CA SER A 229 -10.11 -20.80 -12.01
C SER A 229 -10.99 -20.01 -11.03
N ASN A 230 -12.23 -19.64 -11.40
CA ASN A 230 -13.18 -18.87 -10.56
C ASN A 230 -12.56 -17.61 -9.91
N VAL A 231 -11.78 -16.85 -10.68
CA VAL A 231 -11.00 -15.69 -10.21
C VAL A 231 -11.89 -14.61 -9.60
N LYS A 232 -11.46 -14.08 -8.45
CA LYS A 232 -12.11 -12.98 -7.74
C LYS A 232 -11.20 -11.75 -7.71
N TYR A 233 -11.67 -10.66 -8.27
CA TYR A 233 -10.95 -9.39 -8.37
C TYR A 233 -11.32 -8.45 -7.23
N ASN A 234 -10.33 -7.81 -6.61
CA ASN A 234 -10.51 -6.75 -5.62
C ASN A 234 -10.66 -5.36 -6.27
N LEU A 235 -10.92 -4.32 -5.46
CA LEU A 235 -11.11 -2.95 -5.97
C LEU A 235 -9.92 -2.42 -6.80
N ASN A 236 -8.69 -2.67 -6.37
CA ASN A 236 -7.49 -2.16 -7.06
C ASN A 236 -7.33 -2.82 -8.43
N GLU A 237 -7.56 -4.12 -8.51
CA GLU A 237 -7.53 -4.87 -9.77
C GLU A 237 -8.65 -4.43 -10.72
N ILE A 238 -9.86 -4.21 -10.21
CA ILE A 238 -10.98 -3.67 -10.99
C ILE A 238 -10.63 -2.29 -11.55
N LEU A 239 -10.02 -1.41 -10.76
CA LEU A 239 -9.59 -0.09 -11.20
C LEU A 239 -8.46 -0.15 -12.24
N ASN A 240 -7.54 -1.11 -12.11
CA ASN A 240 -6.51 -1.36 -13.12
C ASN A 240 -7.13 -1.79 -14.45
N LEU A 241 -8.05 -2.76 -14.43
CA LEU A 241 -8.79 -3.20 -15.61
C LEU A 241 -9.57 -2.04 -16.25
N ARG A 242 -10.20 -1.18 -15.43
CA ARG A 242 -10.90 0.03 -15.91
C ARG A 242 -9.93 1.00 -16.60
N GLY A 243 -8.77 1.26 -16.00
CA GLY A 243 -7.73 2.12 -16.59
C GLY A 243 -7.24 1.60 -17.95
N ARG A 244 -7.05 0.28 -18.06
CA ARG A 244 -6.67 -0.36 -19.33
C ARG A 244 -7.80 -0.31 -20.37
N ALA A 245 -9.04 -0.55 -19.97
CA ALA A 245 -10.20 -0.44 -20.84
C ALA A 245 -10.28 0.95 -21.50
N LEU A 246 -10.07 2.01 -20.72
CA LEU A 246 -10.03 3.40 -21.21
C LEU A 246 -8.90 3.64 -22.22
N LEU A 247 -7.71 3.07 -21.99
CA LEU A 247 -6.59 3.20 -22.93
C LEU A 247 -6.86 2.46 -24.25
N ILE A 248 -7.40 1.25 -24.17
CA ILE A 248 -7.74 0.42 -25.33
C ILE A 248 -8.85 1.08 -26.16
N ALA A 249 -9.87 1.66 -25.51
CA ALA A 249 -10.94 2.40 -26.18
C ALA A 249 -10.41 3.64 -26.93
N LYS A 250 -9.37 4.30 -26.40
CA LYS A 250 -8.73 5.48 -27.02
C LYS A 250 -7.80 5.13 -28.19
N GLN A 251 -7.01 4.07 -28.09
CA GLN A 251 -5.99 3.70 -29.10
C GLN A 251 -6.57 3.33 -30.47
N LYS A 252 -7.80 2.78 -30.52
CA LYS A 252 -8.43 2.37 -31.79
C LYS A 252 -9.00 3.52 -32.62
N ASN A 253 -9.09 4.75 -32.09
CA ASN A 253 -9.52 5.90 -32.89
C ASN A 253 -8.42 6.38 -33.87
N THR A 254 -7.18 5.91 -33.76
CA THR A 254 -6.04 6.39 -34.56
C THR A 254 -5.72 5.49 -35.77
N VAL A 255 -6.30 4.29 -35.86
CA VAL A 255 -6.06 3.35 -36.96
C VAL A 255 -7.39 3.05 -37.66
N MET A 256 -7.58 3.64 -38.85
CA MET A 256 -8.70 3.34 -39.76
C MET A 256 -8.62 1.88 -40.24
N ILE A 257 -9.15 0.94 -39.47
CA ILE A 257 -9.51 -0.40 -39.96
C ILE A 257 -10.97 -0.64 -39.57
N ASN A 258 -11.87 -0.41 -40.54
CA ASN A 258 -13.29 -0.75 -40.46
C ASN A 258 -13.47 -2.28 -40.43
N SER A 259 -13.38 -2.88 -39.25
CA SER A 259 -13.79 -4.27 -39.00
C SER A 259 -14.88 -4.29 -37.93
N LYS A 260 -15.94 -5.07 -38.13
CA LYS A 260 -17.05 -5.23 -37.17
C LYS A 260 -16.57 -5.69 -35.78
N GLU A 261 -15.48 -6.44 -35.73
CA GLU A 261 -14.83 -6.89 -34.49
C GLU A 261 -14.19 -5.73 -33.70
N ALA A 262 -13.67 -4.72 -34.39
CA ALA A 262 -13.10 -3.55 -33.73
C ALA A 262 -14.16 -2.70 -33.02
N GLU A 263 -15.35 -2.59 -33.61
CA GLU A 263 -16.49 -1.85 -33.08
C GLU A 263 -17.14 -2.57 -31.88
N MET A 264 -17.36 -3.90 -31.98
CA MET A 264 -17.85 -4.70 -30.84
C MET A 264 -16.88 -4.71 -29.65
N SER A 265 -15.57 -4.68 -29.92
CA SER A 265 -14.55 -4.60 -28.86
C SER A 265 -14.55 -3.25 -28.14
N LYS A 266 -14.91 -2.14 -28.79
CA LYS A 266 -14.99 -0.81 -28.15
C LYS A 266 -16.23 -0.70 -27.27
N ASP A 267 -17.38 -1.14 -27.77
CA ASP A 267 -18.64 -1.17 -27.02
C ASP A 267 -18.51 -1.98 -25.72
N VAL A 268 -17.83 -3.13 -25.75
CA VAL A 268 -17.59 -3.94 -24.55
C VAL A 268 -16.69 -3.22 -23.53
N MET A 269 -15.68 -2.48 -23.98
CA MET A 269 -14.80 -1.70 -23.09
C MET A 269 -15.55 -0.55 -22.43
N ASP A 270 -16.34 0.20 -23.21
CA ASP A 270 -17.12 1.33 -22.71
C ASP A 270 -18.20 0.86 -21.72
N LYS A 271 -18.85 -0.28 -22.01
CA LYS A 271 -19.79 -0.95 -21.09
C LYS A 271 -19.13 -1.33 -19.77
N PHE A 272 -17.91 -1.87 -19.81
CA PHE A 272 -17.18 -2.22 -18.59
C PHE A 272 -16.86 -0.98 -17.76
N VAL A 273 -16.35 0.08 -18.38
CA VAL A 273 -16.04 1.35 -17.69
C VAL A 273 -17.29 1.90 -17.02
N ALA A 274 -18.41 1.96 -17.73
CA ALA A 274 -19.68 2.43 -17.17
C ALA A 274 -20.16 1.56 -15.99
N LYS A 275 -20.00 0.24 -16.07
CA LYS A 275 -20.38 -0.70 -14.98
C LYS A 275 -19.51 -0.48 -13.74
N VAL A 276 -18.21 -0.26 -13.90
CA VAL A 276 -17.30 0.04 -12.79
C VAL A 276 -17.60 1.41 -12.18
N ASP A 277 -17.93 2.43 -12.98
CA ASP A 277 -18.29 3.76 -12.47
C ASP A 277 -19.54 3.71 -11.57
N ILE A 278 -20.56 2.94 -11.99
CA ILE A 278 -21.75 2.69 -11.16
C ILE A 278 -21.36 1.94 -9.87
N ALA A 279 -20.45 0.97 -9.94
CA ALA A 279 -19.97 0.25 -8.75
C ALA A 279 -19.28 1.20 -7.76
N LEU A 280 -18.48 2.15 -8.24
CA LEU A 280 -17.84 3.17 -7.40
C LEU A 280 -18.86 4.09 -6.73
N GLU A 281 -19.92 4.50 -7.44
CA GLU A 281 -21.02 5.25 -6.81
C GLU A 281 -21.74 4.44 -5.72
N ILE A 282 -21.99 3.15 -5.96
CA ILE A 282 -22.59 2.25 -4.97
C ILE A 282 -21.69 2.15 -3.72
N ILE A 283 -20.38 1.98 -3.90
CA ILE A 283 -19.40 1.93 -2.78
C ILE A 283 -19.49 3.19 -1.93
N ASN A 284 -19.54 4.36 -2.56
CA ASN A 284 -19.64 5.63 -1.86
C ASN A 284 -20.94 5.73 -1.05
N LEU A 285 -22.09 5.45 -1.66
CA LEU A 285 -23.38 5.55 -0.96
C LEU A 285 -23.53 4.54 0.17
N VAL A 286 -23.07 3.30 -0.04
CA VAL A 286 -23.08 2.27 1.01
C VAL A 286 -22.14 2.66 2.15
N THR A 287 -20.97 3.21 1.85
CA THR A 287 -20.05 3.74 2.86
C THR A 287 -20.70 4.85 3.67
N MET A 288 -21.37 5.80 3.02
CA MET A 288 -22.13 6.85 3.71
C MET A 288 -23.19 6.24 4.62
N LEU A 289 -24.00 5.28 4.13
CA LEU A 289 -25.02 4.58 4.91
C LEU A 289 -24.46 3.85 6.13
N ILE A 290 -23.26 3.26 6.03
CA ILE A 290 -22.57 2.62 7.15
C ILE A 290 -22.16 3.67 8.19
N GLN A 291 -21.55 4.77 7.74
CA GLN A 291 -21.01 5.83 8.60
C GLN A 291 -22.12 6.63 9.32
N VAL A 292 -23.24 6.90 8.66
CA VAL A 292 -24.44 7.49 9.28
C VAL A 292 -25.20 6.49 10.17
N GLY A 293 -24.66 5.29 10.39
CA GLY A 293 -25.21 4.32 11.33
C GLY A 293 -26.53 3.69 10.87
N HIS A 294 -26.74 3.50 9.57
CA HIS A 294 -27.96 2.84 9.10
C HIS A 294 -27.99 1.36 9.54
N PHE A 295 -29.08 0.95 10.19
CA PHE A 295 -29.17 -0.33 10.92
C PHE A 295 -28.99 -1.57 10.01
N ASN A 296 -29.60 -1.53 8.83
CA ASN A 296 -29.52 -2.63 7.86
C ASN A 296 -28.11 -2.86 7.27
N TYR A 297 -27.18 -1.92 7.43
CA TYR A 297 -25.84 -2.03 6.86
C TYR A 297 -24.78 -2.59 7.83
N ARG A 298 -25.22 -3.17 8.95
CA ARG A 298 -24.35 -3.81 9.97
C ARG A 298 -23.70 -5.11 9.51
N LYS A 299 -24.48 -5.98 8.86
CA LYS A 299 -24.06 -7.26 8.28
C LYS A 299 -24.30 -7.26 6.78
N PHE A 300 -23.95 -6.13 6.14
CA PHE A 300 -24.26 -5.90 4.74
C PHE A 300 -23.45 -6.80 3.83
N ILE A 301 -24.15 -7.55 2.97
CA ILE A 301 -23.62 -8.22 1.80
C ILE A 301 -24.67 -8.07 0.69
N LYS A 302 -24.25 -7.65 -0.50
CA LYS A 302 -25.12 -7.54 -1.66
C LYS A 302 -24.39 -7.95 -2.93
N GLU A 303 -24.98 -8.88 -3.66
CA GLU A 303 -24.52 -9.28 -4.98
C GLU A 303 -25.41 -8.65 -6.05
N LEU A 304 -24.78 -8.20 -7.15
CA LEU A 304 -25.44 -7.58 -8.30
C LEU A 304 -24.82 -8.11 -9.60
N GLN A 305 -25.67 -8.49 -10.53
CA GLN A 305 -25.28 -8.93 -11.87
C GLN A 305 -25.90 -8.01 -12.92
N GLY A 306 -25.12 -7.67 -13.95
CA GLY A 306 -25.59 -6.79 -15.02
C GLY A 306 -25.69 -5.31 -14.64
N THR A 307 -25.69 -4.45 -15.66
CA THR A 307 -25.60 -2.99 -15.47
C THR A 307 -26.93 -2.38 -15.01
N ASP A 308 -28.06 -2.91 -15.47
CA ASP A 308 -29.38 -2.35 -15.15
C ASP A 308 -29.79 -2.60 -13.69
N GLU A 309 -29.50 -3.79 -13.16
CA GLU A 309 -29.69 -4.08 -11.74
C GLU A 309 -28.88 -3.13 -10.85
N MET A 310 -27.63 -2.86 -11.24
CA MET A 310 -26.77 -1.92 -10.52
C MET A 310 -27.34 -0.50 -10.54
N LYS A 311 -27.88 -0.02 -11.67
CA LYS A 311 -28.54 1.29 -11.76
C LYS A 311 -29.80 1.38 -10.90
N VAL A 312 -30.66 0.37 -10.94
CA VAL A 312 -31.87 0.29 -10.11
C VAL A 312 -31.49 0.29 -8.63
N TYR A 313 -30.50 -0.51 -8.26
CA TYR A 313 -30.01 -0.56 -6.89
C TYR A 313 -29.40 0.78 -6.44
N LEU A 314 -28.58 1.42 -7.29
CA LEU A 314 -28.02 2.73 -7.03
C LEU A 314 -29.09 3.78 -6.74
N LYS A 315 -30.18 3.81 -7.54
CA LYS A 315 -31.33 4.69 -7.29
C LYS A 315 -31.97 4.40 -5.93
N SER A 316 -32.16 3.13 -5.60
CA SER A 316 -32.71 2.73 -4.30
C SER A 316 -31.82 3.13 -3.11
N LEU A 317 -30.50 3.14 -3.29
CA LEU A 317 -29.55 3.58 -2.26
C LEU A 317 -29.65 5.08 -2.01
N LYS A 318 -29.75 5.90 -3.07
CA LYS A 318 -29.92 7.36 -2.96
C LYS A 318 -31.20 7.69 -2.17
N GLU A 319 -32.30 7.00 -2.48
CA GLU A 319 -33.56 7.16 -1.75
C GLU A 319 -33.48 6.69 -0.30
N LYS A 320 -32.81 5.57 -0.02
CA LYS A 320 -32.62 5.05 1.35
C LYS A 320 -31.78 5.98 2.20
N LEU A 321 -30.69 6.52 1.66
CA LEU A 321 -29.82 7.45 2.37
C LEU A 321 -30.58 8.72 2.76
N LYS A 322 -31.35 9.30 1.82
CA LYS A 322 -32.19 10.46 2.10
C LYS A 322 -33.22 10.17 3.20
N LYS A 323 -34.00 9.10 3.05
CA LYS A 323 -35.00 8.70 4.06
C LYS A 323 -34.39 8.46 5.44
N TRP A 324 -33.19 7.87 5.49
CA TRP A 324 -32.51 7.64 6.76
C TRP A 324 -32.06 8.93 7.41
N GLN A 325 -31.54 9.87 6.63
CA GLN A 325 -31.16 11.19 7.12
C GLN A 325 -32.39 11.91 7.69
N ASP A 326 -33.51 11.92 6.97
CA ASP A 326 -34.78 12.51 7.44
C ASP A 326 -35.24 11.90 8.78
N ILE A 327 -35.07 10.58 8.98
CA ILE A 327 -35.40 9.89 10.24
C ILE A 327 -34.48 10.33 11.38
N VAL A 328 -33.17 10.41 11.12
CA VAL A 328 -32.18 10.81 12.12
C VAL A 328 -32.40 12.26 12.52
N ASP A 329 -32.64 13.15 11.56
CA ASP A 329 -32.89 14.57 11.80
C ASP A 329 -34.18 14.76 12.62
N LEU A 330 -35.27 14.07 12.25
CA LEU A 330 -36.51 14.10 13.03
C LEU A 330 -36.33 13.57 14.45
N ALA A 331 -35.49 12.55 14.64
CA ALA A 331 -35.19 12.02 15.96
C ALA A 331 -34.39 13.02 16.80
N HIS A 332 -33.41 13.71 16.20
CA HIS A 332 -32.66 14.77 16.85
C HIS A 332 -33.53 15.98 17.21
N GLU A 333 -34.47 16.38 16.35
CA GLU A 333 -35.42 17.45 16.62
C GLU A 333 -36.35 17.12 17.80
N LYS A 334 -36.83 15.87 17.88
CA LYS A 334 -37.76 15.43 18.93
C LYS A 334 -37.07 15.13 20.26
N TRP A 335 -35.82 14.67 20.22
CA TRP A 335 -35.12 14.16 21.39
C TRP A 335 -33.76 14.85 21.50
N TYR A 336 -33.74 15.97 22.22
CA TYR A 336 -32.55 16.82 22.40
C TYR A 336 -31.29 16.02 22.77
N TYR A 337 -31.38 15.08 23.70
CA TYR A 337 -30.22 14.29 24.14
C TYR A 337 -29.64 13.36 23.06
N LEU A 338 -30.39 13.02 22.00
CA LEU A 338 -29.85 12.24 20.88
C LEU A 338 -28.87 13.06 20.04
N THR A 339 -28.96 14.40 20.07
CA THR A 339 -28.04 15.28 19.32
C THR A 339 -26.58 15.14 19.77
N PHE A 340 -26.32 14.69 21.00
CA PHE A 340 -24.98 14.44 21.52
C PHE A 340 -24.33 13.18 20.92
N PHE A 341 -25.09 12.35 20.21
CA PHE A 341 -24.64 11.06 19.70
C PHE A 341 -24.90 10.94 18.21
N SER A 342 -23.93 10.45 17.44
CA SER A 342 -24.22 10.04 16.07
C SER A 342 -25.19 8.85 16.08
N ALA A 343 -25.97 8.67 15.01
CA ALA A 343 -26.80 7.48 14.84
C ALA A 343 -25.97 6.16 14.95
N HIS A 344 -24.67 6.23 14.62
CA HIS A 344 -23.72 5.13 14.85
C HIS A 344 -23.43 4.87 16.34
N HIS A 345 -23.33 5.90 17.18
CA HIS A 345 -23.21 5.77 18.63
C HIS A 345 -24.51 5.28 19.26
N ILE A 346 -25.65 5.83 18.82
CA ILE A 346 -26.99 5.41 19.28
C ILE A 346 -27.19 3.91 19.07
N LEU A 347 -26.70 3.42 17.94
CA LEU A 347 -26.70 2.02 17.59
C LEU A 347 -25.97 1.11 18.59
N SER A 348 -24.98 1.63 19.30
CA SER A 348 -24.22 0.88 20.31
C SER A 348 -24.98 0.73 21.63
N PHE A 349 -25.92 1.64 21.92
CA PHE A 349 -26.75 1.60 23.13
C PHE A 349 -27.86 0.54 23.10
N PHE A 350 -28.28 0.04 21.92
CA PHE A 350 -29.25 -1.06 21.81
C PHE A 350 -28.61 -2.43 22.13
N ALA A 351 -28.16 -2.58 23.38
CA ALA A 351 -27.41 -3.70 23.95
C ALA A 351 -28.23 -4.98 24.19
N SER A 352 -29.57 -4.92 24.19
CA SER A 352 -30.42 -6.08 24.54
C SER A 352 -30.25 -7.30 23.64
N LYS A 353 -29.68 -7.15 22.43
CA LYS A 353 -29.35 -8.26 21.52
C LYS A 353 -27.92 -8.80 21.64
N LYS A 354 -27.18 -8.46 22.71
CA LYS A 354 -25.77 -8.82 22.91
C LYS A 354 -25.48 -9.81 24.05
N GLY A 355 -26.49 -10.47 24.63
CA GLY A 355 -26.26 -11.51 25.67
C GLY A 355 -26.05 -10.95 27.09
N TYR A 356 -26.68 -9.82 27.40
CA TYR A 356 -26.63 -9.18 28.71
C TYR A 356 -27.84 -9.50 29.61
N ASP A 357 -28.62 -10.52 29.25
CA ASP A 357 -29.85 -10.97 29.95
C ASP A 357 -29.62 -11.37 31.42
N LYS A 358 -28.37 -11.60 31.82
CA LYS A 358 -27.97 -11.96 33.19
C LYS A 358 -27.04 -10.93 33.86
N HIS A 359 -26.86 -9.76 33.26
CA HIS A 359 -25.94 -8.76 33.80
C HIS A 359 -26.69 -7.76 34.69
N LEU A 360 -26.08 -7.40 35.82
CA LEU A 360 -26.53 -6.28 36.64
C LEU A 360 -26.11 -4.98 35.96
N PHE A 361 -27.09 -4.16 35.62
CA PHE A 361 -26.86 -2.78 35.22
C PHE A 361 -26.84 -1.91 36.47
N CYS A 362 -25.88 -1.00 36.56
CA CYS A 362 -25.78 -0.08 37.69
C CYS A 362 -25.78 1.35 37.18
N ILE A 363 -26.58 2.20 37.83
CA ILE A 363 -26.54 3.65 37.64
C ILE A 363 -26.13 4.25 38.98
N VAL A 364 -24.97 4.90 38.99
CA VAL A 364 -24.35 5.52 40.16
C VAL A 364 -24.55 7.04 40.13
N ASN A 365 -24.55 7.66 41.30
CA ASN A 365 -24.51 9.10 41.49
C ASN A 365 -25.67 9.86 40.83
N LEU A 366 -26.85 9.25 40.80
CA LEU A 366 -28.06 9.84 40.22
C LEU A 366 -28.45 11.17 40.88
N GLU A 367 -28.04 11.38 42.13
CA GLU A 367 -28.22 12.63 42.89
C GLU A 367 -27.47 13.83 42.32
N LEU A 368 -26.45 13.60 41.49
CA LEU A 368 -25.69 14.67 40.83
C LEU A 368 -26.45 15.26 39.65
N LEU A 369 -27.49 14.57 39.15
CA LEU A 369 -28.39 15.13 38.14
C LEU A 369 -29.17 16.29 38.73
N ASP A 370 -29.51 17.27 37.90
CA ASP A 370 -30.47 18.30 38.32
C ASP A 370 -31.85 17.69 38.63
N ILE A 371 -32.64 18.41 39.42
CA ILE A 371 -33.93 17.93 39.93
C ILE A 371 -34.90 17.58 38.78
N GLU A 372 -34.87 18.32 37.67
CA GLU A 372 -35.74 18.04 36.53
C GLU A 372 -35.37 16.72 35.88
N LEU A 373 -34.07 16.47 35.64
CA LEU A 373 -33.57 15.20 35.12
C LEU A 373 -33.86 14.03 36.06
N GLN A 374 -33.71 14.21 37.37
CA GLN A 374 -34.12 13.20 38.35
C GLN A 374 -35.61 12.87 38.22
N PHE A 375 -36.47 13.89 38.11
CA PHE A 375 -37.92 13.71 37.92
C PHE A 375 -38.25 12.97 36.61
N TYR A 376 -37.62 13.38 35.49
CA TYR A 376 -37.80 12.71 34.20
C TYR A 376 -37.36 11.25 34.26
N PHE A 377 -36.23 10.96 34.88
CA PHE A 377 -35.72 9.60 35.05
C PHE A 377 -36.73 8.71 35.79
N VAL A 378 -37.23 9.17 36.95
CA VAL A 378 -38.20 8.41 37.75
C VAL A 378 -39.48 8.11 36.95
N ASN A 379 -40.03 9.11 36.27
CA ASN A 379 -41.25 8.93 35.47
C ASN A 379 -41.03 7.99 34.28
N TYR A 380 -39.90 8.13 33.59
CA TYR A 380 -39.54 7.26 32.48
C TYR A 380 -39.35 5.82 32.96
N PHE A 381 -38.62 5.63 34.06
CA PHE A 381 -38.36 4.32 34.63
C PHE A 381 -39.66 3.62 35.04
N LYS A 382 -40.60 4.32 35.69
CA LYS A 382 -41.96 3.80 35.96
C LYS A 382 -42.73 3.44 34.69
N GLY A 383 -42.66 4.30 33.67
CA GLY A 383 -43.24 4.02 32.35
C GLY A 383 -42.68 2.73 31.73
N MET A 384 -41.38 2.48 31.89
CA MET A 384 -40.73 1.26 31.43
C MET A 384 -41.13 0.04 32.26
N GLN A 385 -41.14 0.14 33.59
CA GLN A 385 -41.56 -0.95 34.48
C GLN A 385 -42.99 -1.41 34.19
N SER A 386 -43.92 -0.46 33.98
CA SER A 386 -45.31 -0.77 33.63
C SER A 386 -45.48 -1.37 32.22
N LYS A 387 -44.63 -0.97 31.26
CA LYS A 387 -44.67 -1.48 29.89
C LYS A 387 -44.08 -2.89 29.76
N TYR A 388 -43.08 -3.23 30.56
CA TYR A 388 -42.32 -4.47 30.48
C TYR A 388 -42.43 -5.31 31.76
N THR A 389 -43.65 -5.44 32.29
CA THR A 389 -43.95 -6.15 33.55
C THR A 389 -43.55 -7.64 33.57
N ASN A 390 -43.44 -8.27 32.39
CA ASN A 390 -43.11 -9.68 32.24
C ASN A 390 -41.63 -9.95 31.91
N GLU A 391 -40.81 -8.90 31.84
CA GLU A 391 -39.37 -9.04 31.57
C GLU A 391 -38.59 -8.96 32.89
N SER A 392 -37.64 -9.87 33.07
CA SER A 392 -36.73 -9.83 34.21
C SER A 392 -35.52 -8.96 33.88
N TYR A 393 -35.15 -8.07 34.78
CA TYR A 393 -33.96 -7.22 34.67
C TYR A 393 -33.27 -7.12 36.03
N LEU A 394 -31.95 -6.92 36.01
CA LEU A 394 -31.14 -6.64 37.18
C LEU A 394 -30.66 -5.19 37.05
N LEU A 395 -31.20 -4.29 37.86
CA LEU A 395 -30.82 -2.89 37.92
C LEU A 395 -30.54 -2.48 39.36
N ALA A 396 -29.36 -1.91 39.61
CA ALA A 396 -29.00 -1.28 40.87
C ALA A 396 -28.88 0.24 40.67
N LEU A 397 -29.57 1.01 41.50
CA LEU A 397 -29.42 2.46 41.57
C LEU A 397 -28.65 2.78 42.85
N LEU A 398 -27.46 3.36 42.70
CA LEU A 398 -26.59 3.72 43.82
C LEU A 398 -26.55 5.25 43.93
N CYS A 399 -27.01 5.76 45.06
CA CYS A 399 -27.01 7.20 45.34
C CYS A 399 -26.28 7.47 46.66
N CYS A 400 -25.50 8.54 46.71
CA CYS A 400 -24.89 9.00 47.95
C CYS A 400 -25.84 9.96 48.69
N GLN A 401 -26.19 9.65 49.93
CA GLN A 401 -27.01 10.54 50.75
C GLN A 401 -26.14 11.65 51.33
N GLN A 402 -26.14 12.83 50.70
CA GLN A 402 -25.48 14.02 51.24
C GLN A 402 -26.39 14.70 52.28
N THR A 403 -25.85 14.94 53.48
CA THR A 403 -26.55 15.71 54.52
C THR A 403 -26.98 17.08 54.00
N GLY A 404 -28.29 17.36 54.02
CA GLY A 404 -28.87 18.66 53.68
C GLY A 404 -29.35 18.84 52.24
N ARG A 405 -29.27 17.83 51.37
CA ARG A 405 -29.89 17.86 50.03
C ARG A 405 -31.06 16.88 49.96
N SER A 406 -32.24 17.37 49.59
CA SER A 406 -33.37 16.51 49.20
C SER A 406 -33.01 15.78 47.91
N ASN A 407 -33.09 14.46 47.92
CA ASN A 407 -32.70 13.65 46.80
C ASN A 407 -33.96 12.99 46.26
N PHE A 408 -34.51 13.55 45.17
CA PHE A 408 -35.84 13.20 44.69
C PHE A 408 -35.98 11.70 44.44
N ILE A 409 -34.90 11.04 44.01
CA ILE A 409 -34.87 9.61 43.75
C ILE A 409 -34.93 8.79 45.06
N LEU A 410 -34.14 9.15 46.08
CA LEU A 410 -34.15 8.45 47.38
C LEU A 410 -35.48 8.65 48.10
N ASP A 411 -36.04 9.85 48.04
CA ASP A 411 -37.34 10.17 48.65
C ASP A 411 -38.45 9.35 47.98
N HIS A 412 -38.40 9.23 46.65
CA HIS A 412 -39.41 8.53 45.85
C HIS A 412 -39.38 7.01 45.99
N TYR A 413 -38.18 6.43 46.11
CA TYR A 413 -37.99 4.98 46.29
C TYR A 413 -37.73 4.60 47.75
N SER A 414 -38.06 5.47 48.71
CA SER A 414 -37.73 5.32 50.14
C SER A 414 -38.11 3.96 50.78
N LEU A 415 -39.13 3.27 50.25
CA LEU A 415 -39.54 1.94 50.72
C LEU A 415 -38.71 0.77 50.14
N GLU A 416 -37.98 1.02 49.05
CA GLU A 416 -37.17 0.04 48.30
C GLU A 416 -35.66 0.29 48.47
N VAL A 417 -35.27 1.42 49.06
CA VAL A 417 -33.88 1.76 49.36
C VAL A 417 -33.33 0.80 50.42
N ARG A 418 -32.19 0.18 50.12
CA ARG A 418 -31.37 -0.54 51.10
C ARG A 418 -30.14 0.29 51.38
N GLU A 419 -29.93 0.60 52.65
CA GLU A 419 -28.69 1.21 53.10
C GLU A 419 -27.56 0.19 52.95
N ILE A 420 -26.53 0.57 52.21
CA ILE A 420 -25.30 -0.21 52.07
C ILE A 420 -24.32 0.44 53.04
N ASN A 421 -24.00 -0.24 54.13
CA ASN A 421 -22.95 0.20 55.04
C ASN A 421 -21.65 0.35 54.26
N GLU A 422 -20.81 1.32 54.63
CA GLU A 422 -19.47 1.45 54.08
C GLU A 422 -18.77 0.09 54.17
N LEU A 423 -18.35 -0.43 53.01
CA LEU A 423 -17.47 -1.59 52.97
C LEU A 423 -16.18 -1.19 53.69
N ASP A 424 -15.70 -2.06 54.57
CA ASP A 424 -14.46 -1.74 55.27
C ASP A 424 -13.31 -1.63 54.27
N ALA A 425 -12.39 -0.71 54.55
CA ALA A 425 -11.30 -0.39 53.63
C ALA A 425 -10.36 -1.58 53.39
N GLU A 426 -10.23 -2.50 54.35
CA GLU A 426 -9.39 -3.70 54.23
C GLU A 426 -10.03 -4.69 53.25
N THR A 427 -11.32 -4.99 53.39
CA THR A 427 -12.09 -5.85 52.49
C THR A 427 -12.13 -5.29 51.07
N LEU A 428 -12.38 -3.99 50.90
CA LEU A 428 -12.30 -3.35 49.57
C LEU A 428 -10.90 -3.50 48.97
N GLN A 429 -9.85 -3.29 49.77
CA GLN A 429 -8.48 -3.41 49.29
C GLN A 429 -8.13 -4.85 48.88
N GLU A 430 -8.60 -5.86 49.63
CA GLU A 430 -8.45 -7.27 49.27
C GLU A 430 -9.17 -7.60 47.96
N ASP A 431 -10.43 -7.18 47.82
CA ASP A 431 -11.24 -7.38 46.61
C ASP A 431 -10.62 -6.67 45.39
N TYR A 432 -10.18 -5.41 45.55
CA TYR A 432 -9.51 -4.66 44.49
C TYR A 432 -8.18 -5.31 44.08
N GLN A 433 -7.42 -5.87 45.03
CA GLN A 433 -6.18 -6.59 44.71
C GLN A 433 -6.45 -7.90 43.97
N GLU A 434 -7.53 -8.61 44.30
CA GLU A 434 -7.94 -9.82 43.59
C GLU A 434 -8.40 -9.51 42.16
N LEU A 435 -9.25 -8.48 42.00
CA LEU A 435 -9.85 -8.09 40.72
C LEU A 435 -8.84 -7.40 39.79
N PHE A 436 -7.94 -6.57 40.32
CA PHE A 436 -7.07 -5.69 39.53
C PHE A 436 -5.58 -5.92 39.80
N LYS A 437 -5.10 -7.14 39.52
CA LYS A 437 -3.69 -7.57 39.71
C LYS A 437 -2.63 -6.71 39.00
N ASN A 438 -3.02 -5.92 38.00
CA ASN A 438 -2.12 -5.11 37.18
C ASN A 438 -2.17 -3.61 37.50
N ILE A 439 -3.01 -3.19 38.46
CA ILE A 439 -3.16 -1.79 38.85
C ILE A 439 -2.50 -1.60 40.22
N THR A 440 -1.82 -0.48 40.41
CA THR A 440 -1.21 -0.14 41.70
C THR A 440 -1.41 1.34 41.95
N CYS A 441 -2.07 1.67 43.07
CA CYS A 441 -2.24 3.05 43.53
C CYS A 441 -1.11 3.38 44.50
N VAL A 442 -0.50 4.56 44.33
CA VAL A 442 0.57 5.06 45.20
C VAL A 442 0.20 6.45 45.68
N SER A 443 -0.14 6.57 46.95
CA SER A 443 -0.44 7.83 47.63
C SER A 443 0.60 8.13 48.71
N SER A 444 0.66 9.38 49.16
CA SER A 444 1.48 9.78 50.30
C SER A 444 0.92 11.05 50.91
N ASP A 445 1.05 11.20 52.22
CA ASP A 445 0.45 12.31 52.97
C ASP A 445 1.10 13.67 52.63
N LEU A 446 2.38 13.66 52.23
CA LEU A 446 3.12 14.86 51.83
C LEU A 446 3.68 14.73 50.41
N SER A 447 3.82 15.88 49.75
CA SER A 447 4.52 15.97 48.47
C SER A 447 6.02 15.71 48.63
N GLY A 448 6.67 15.23 47.56
CA GLY A 448 8.12 15.00 47.57
C GLY A 448 8.61 13.70 48.24
N GLN A 449 7.72 12.84 48.75
CA GLN A 449 8.10 11.56 49.39
C GLN A 449 8.51 10.44 48.42
N GLY A 450 8.94 10.77 47.19
CA GLY A 450 9.53 9.77 46.28
C GLY A 450 8.55 8.88 45.52
N LYS A 451 7.23 9.13 45.53
CA LYS A 451 6.20 8.33 44.81
C LYS A 451 6.58 8.00 43.37
N THR A 452 6.98 9.01 42.60
CA THR A 452 7.37 8.83 41.19
C THR A 452 8.61 7.95 41.02
N GLU A 453 9.55 8.02 41.95
CA GLU A 453 10.77 7.20 41.90
C GLU A 453 10.45 5.74 42.25
N TRP A 454 9.62 5.52 43.27
CA TRP A 454 9.13 4.20 43.62
C TRP A 454 8.39 3.51 42.47
N ILE A 455 7.56 4.26 41.72
CA ILE A 455 6.85 3.74 40.54
C ILE A 455 7.84 3.35 39.42
N LYS A 456 8.91 4.11 39.22
CA LYS A 456 9.95 3.76 38.25
C LYS A 456 10.68 2.49 38.65
N GLU A 457 11.14 2.40 39.90
CA GLU A 457 11.83 1.21 40.43
C GLU A 457 10.96 -0.04 40.32
N THR A 458 9.69 0.07 40.71
CA THR A 458 8.71 -1.02 40.62
C THR A 458 8.38 -1.41 39.17
N SER A 459 8.39 -0.45 38.24
CA SER A 459 8.22 -0.74 36.81
C SER A 459 9.45 -1.48 36.27
N TYR A 460 10.65 -1.04 36.62
CA TYR A 460 11.89 -1.67 36.16
C TYR A 460 12.09 -3.08 36.74
N SER A 461 11.71 -3.32 37.99
CA SER A 461 11.74 -4.67 38.57
C SER A 461 10.81 -5.65 37.84
N LYS A 462 9.71 -5.13 37.27
CA LYS A 462 8.79 -5.87 36.38
C LYS A 462 9.21 -5.86 34.90
N GLN A 463 10.43 -5.42 34.57
CA GLN A 463 10.95 -5.27 33.21
C GLN A 463 10.06 -4.40 32.31
N LYS A 464 9.45 -3.36 32.88
CA LYS A 464 8.63 -2.37 32.17
C LYS A 464 9.28 -0.99 32.18
N ILE A 465 9.01 -0.22 31.13
CA ILE A 465 9.39 1.19 31.02
C ILE A 465 8.17 2.04 31.38
N PRO A 466 8.21 2.86 32.44
CA PRO A 466 7.09 3.69 32.85
C PRO A 466 6.86 4.84 31.86
N LEU A 467 5.67 4.90 31.27
CA LEU A 467 5.17 6.02 30.49
C LEU A 467 4.30 6.88 31.40
N SER A 468 4.78 8.08 31.73
CA SER A 468 4.08 8.98 32.66
C SER A 468 3.06 9.85 31.93
N PHE A 469 1.86 9.89 32.47
CA PHE A 469 0.72 10.66 31.99
C PHE A 469 0.22 11.53 33.15
N LEU A 470 0.19 12.85 32.95
CA LEU A 470 -0.27 13.78 33.98
C LEU A 470 -1.74 14.14 33.75
N ILE A 471 -2.56 14.03 34.80
CA ILE A 471 -3.90 14.61 34.86
C ILE A 471 -3.88 15.75 35.88
N SER A 472 -4.42 16.89 35.47
CA SER A 472 -4.44 18.15 36.23
C SER A 472 -5.84 18.76 36.14
N ASP A 473 -6.21 19.58 37.12
CA ASP A 473 -7.54 20.20 37.27
C ASP A 473 -8.05 20.92 35.99
N ASN A 474 -7.18 21.49 35.17
CA ASN A 474 -7.56 22.19 33.92
C ASN A 474 -7.75 21.27 32.68
N MET A 475 -7.77 19.95 32.84
CA MET A 475 -7.84 19.01 31.71
C MET A 475 -9.28 18.63 31.38
N ASP A 476 -9.77 19.03 30.21
CA ASP A 476 -11.08 18.58 29.71
C ASP A 476 -11.05 17.12 29.19
N LEU A 477 -12.25 16.54 29.03
CA LEU A 477 -12.43 15.16 28.56
C LEU A 477 -11.84 14.94 27.16
N GLU A 478 -11.94 15.93 26.27
CA GLU A 478 -11.43 15.83 24.91
C GLU A 478 -9.90 15.72 24.90
N CYS A 479 -9.22 16.56 25.68
CA CYS A 479 -7.79 16.57 25.90
C CYS A 479 -7.32 15.25 26.53
N LEU A 480 -8.02 14.76 27.56
CA LEU A 480 -7.75 13.47 28.19
C LEU A 480 -7.84 12.32 27.18
N VAL A 481 -8.94 12.23 26.44
CA VAL A 481 -9.16 11.17 25.42
C VAL A 481 -8.12 11.25 24.31
N ASN A 482 -7.81 12.45 23.81
CA ASN A 482 -6.82 12.64 22.75
C ASN A 482 -5.41 12.24 23.21
N LYS A 483 -5.02 12.57 24.44
CA LYS A 483 -3.74 12.14 25.01
C LYS A 483 -3.70 10.63 25.21
N LEU A 484 -4.75 10.02 25.76
CA LEU A 484 -4.83 8.56 25.92
C LEU A 484 -4.79 7.82 24.56
N LYS A 485 -5.46 8.34 23.53
CA LYS A 485 -5.39 7.79 22.16
C LYS A 485 -3.99 7.89 21.56
N ALA A 486 -3.26 8.96 21.86
CA ALA A 486 -1.87 9.12 21.44
C ALA A 486 -0.92 8.16 22.18
N CYS A 487 -1.27 7.71 23.39
CA CYS A 487 -0.53 6.72 24.16
C CYS A 487 -0.68 5.31 23.55
N LYS A 488 0.15 4.99 22.55
CA LYS A 488 0.30 3.64 22.01
C LYS A 488 1.16 2.77 22.94
N LEU A 489 0.57 2.30 24.04
CA LEU A 489 1.22 1.42 25.00
C LEU A 489 1.68 0.13 24.33
N ARG A 490 2.98 -0.16 24.42
CA ARG A 490 3.56 -1.45 24.04
C ARG A 490 3.62 -2.38 25.24
N GLN A 491 3.68 -3.69 25.01
CA GLN A 491 3.78 -4.67 26.11
C GLN A 491 4.99 -4.44 27.04
N ILE A 492 6.05 -3.76 26.58
CA ILE A 492 7.23 -3.42 27.37
C ILE A 492 7.05 -2.17 28.26
N GLN A 493 5.89 -1.50 28.22
CA GLN A 493 5.63 -0.26 28.96
C GLN A 493 4.62 -0.48 30.08
N SER A 494 4.76 0.26 31.17
CA SER A 494 3.74 0.46 32.20
C SER A 494 3.17 1.86 32.06
N LEU A 495 1.88 2.04 32.31
CA LEU A 495 1.25 3.36 32.34
C LEU A 495 1.30 3.91 33.76
N HIS A 496 1.93 5.06 33.93
CA HIS A 496 1.95 5.80 35.20
C HIS A 496 1.03 7.01 35.06
N ILE A 497 -0.11 6.98 35.74
CA ILE A 497 -1.04 8.12 35.79
C ILE A 497 -0.71 8.94 37.04
N ASN A 498 -0.20 10.14 36.84
CA ASN A 498 0.08 11.10 37.89
C ASN A 498 -1.08 12.08 38.02
N ILE A 499 -1.67 12.18 39.20
CA ILE A 499 -2.81 13.05 39.48
C ILE A 499 -2.33 14.17 40.41
N LEU A 500 -2.33 15.41 39.90
CA LEU A 500 -2.04 16.61 40.69
C LEU A 500 -3.38 17.27 41.03
N SER A 501 -3.76 17.28 42.33
CA SER A 501 -5.00 17.90 42.79
C SER A 501 -4.70 19.08 43.70
N ALA A 502 -5.41 20.20 43.49
CA ALA A 502 -5.56 21.25 44.50
C ALA A 502 -6.99 21.82 44.57
N GLU A 503 -7.79 21.76 43.49
CA GLU A 503 -9.05 22.53 43.44
C GLU A 503 -10.35 21.70 43.41
N TYR A 504 -10.41 20.52 42.76
CA TYR A 504 -11.67 19.75 42.60
C TYR A 504 -11.51 18.22 42.72
N PRO A 505 -11.34 17.68 43.95
CA PRO A 505 -11.06 16.25 44.17
C PRO A 505 -12.20 15.28 43.80
N GLU A 506 -13.47 15.74 43.79
CA GLU A 506 -14.63 14.88 43.50
C GLU A 506 -14.74 14.49 42.01
N GLU A 507 -14.30 15.35 41.09
CA GLU A 507 -14.36 15.07 39.64
C GLU A 507 -13.39 13.96 39.22
N PHE A 508 -12.26 13.84 39.93
CA PHE A 508 -11.27 12.78 39.69
C PHE A 508 -11.72 11.41 40.16
N ARG A 509 -12.56 11.31 41.20
CA ARG A 509 -13.08 10.03 41.70
C ARG A 509 -13.95 9.30 40.67
N ILE A 510 -14.55 10.01 39.72
CA ILE A 510 -15.32 9.41 38.63
C ILE A 510 -14.39 8.88 37.51
N ILE A 511 -13.18 9.43 37.39
CA ILE A 511 -12.20 9.10 36.35
C ILE A 511 -11.31 7.90 36.76
N ILE A 512 -10.97 7.80 38.04
CA ILE A 512 -10.21 6.69 38.64
C ILE A 512 -11.10 5.45 38.72
#